data_AF-A0A6C1RIM2-F1
#
_entry.id   AF-A0A6C1RIM2-F1
#
_cell.length_a   1.000
_cell.length_b   1.000
_cell.length_c   1.000
_cell.angle_alpha   90.00
_cell.angle_beta   90.00
_cell.angle_gamma   90.00
#
_symmetry.space_group_name_H-M   'P 1'
#
loop_
_entity.id
_entity.type
_entity.pdbx_description
1 polymer ?
#
loop_
_entity_poly.entity_id
_entity_poly.type
_entity_poly.pdbx_seq_one_letter_code
_entity_poly.pdbx_strand_id
1 'polypeptide(L)'
;MLGELRTELEDELGHAVDLADLRGAATTFAIEVIHTGRRVLTCDHYAADTFEMLTLSAYQRLNYQRARQELAAAGDSFAGDFTRPNWLPDSSA
;
A
#
# COMPACT_ATOMS: atom_id res chain seq x y z
N MET A 1 26.70 8.86 -6.63
CA MET A 1 25.42 9.05 -5.89
C MET A 1 24.25 8.87 -6.87
N LEU A 2 23.02 8.58 -6.41
CA LEU A 2 21.88 8.31 -7.33
C LEU A 2 21.61 9.45 -8.32
N GLY A 3 21.89 10.70 -7.92
CA GLY A 3 21.73 11.88 -8.77
C GLY A 3 22.74 11.98 -9.92
N GLU A 4 23.97 11.53 -9.73
CA GLU A 4 24.98 11.51 -10.80
C GLU A 4 24.62 10.44 -11.85
N LEU A 5 24.24 9.25 -11.39
CA LEU A 5 23.78 8.17 -12.26
C LEU A 5 22.54 8.56 -13.07
N ARG A 6 21.63 9.35 -12.46
CA ARG A 6 20.46 9.88 -13.19
C ARG A 6 20.91 10.74 -14.37
N THR A 7 21.77 11.72 -14.13
CA THR A 7 22.26 12.63 -15.18
C THR A 7 22.96 11.85 -16.29
N GLU A 8 23.83 10.88 -15.96
CA GLU A 8 24.50 10.04 -16.95
C GLU A 8 23.51 9.25 -17.83
N LEU A 9 22.44 8.72 -17.23
CA LEU A 9 21.39 8.02 -17.98
C LEU A 9 20.56 8.95 -18.85
N GLU A 10 20.26 10.17 -18.38
CA GLU A 10 19.52 11.17 -19.15
C GLU A 10 20.31 11.61 -20.40
N ASP A 11 21.63 11.79 -20.26
CA ASP A 11 22.52 12.15 -21.37
C ASP A 11 22.60 11.05 -22.43
N GLU A 12 22.69 9.78 -22.01
CA GLU A 12 22.75 8.61 -22.92
C GLU A 12 21.39 8.30 -23.59
N LEU A 13 20.28 8.46 -22.86
CA LEU A 13 18.94 8.13 -23.36
C LEU A 13 18.28 9.29 -24.12
N GLY A 14 18.77 10.52 -23.94
CA GLY A 14 18.24 11.72 -24.61
C GLY A 14 16.86 12.15 -24.11
N HIS A 15 16.42 11.67 -22.95
CA HIS A 15 15.17 12.06 -22.30
C HIS A 15 15.30 12.02 -20.77
N ALA A 16 14.41 12.72 -20.07
CA ALA A 16 14.39 12.74 -18.60
C ALA A 16 14.15 11.33 -18.01
N VAL A 17 14.79 11.04 -16.89
CA VAL A 17 14.71 9.75 -16.20
C VAL A 17 14.59 9.96 -14.70
N ASP A 18 13.62 9.27 -14.08
CA ASP A 18 13.50 9.20 -12.62
C ASP A 18 14.11 7.90 -12.09
N LEU A 19 14.97 8.01 -11.09
CA LEU A 19 15.56 6.87 -10.39
C LEU A 19 15.04 6.80 -8.96
N ALA A 20 14.61 5.61 -8.54
CA ALA A 20 14.13 5.34 -7.19
C ALA A 20 14.88 4.15 -6.57
N ASP A 21 15.36 4.30 -5.33
CA ASP A 21 15.90 3.17 -4.56
C ASP A 21 14.77 2.41 -3.87
N LEU A 22 14.44 1.22 -4.39
CA LEU A 22 13.36 0.39 -3.85
C LEU A 22 13.63 -0.16 -2.45
N ARG A 23 14.89 -0.16 -1.98
CA ARG A 23 15.23 -0.64 -0.62
C ARG A 23 14.74 0.30 0.48
N GLY A 24 14.63 1.59 0.18
CA GLY A 24 14.14 2.62 1.10
C GLY A 24 12.73 3.13 0.77
N ALA A 25 12.11 2.61 -0.29
CA ALA A 25 10.82 3.09 -0.76
C ALA A 25 9.67 2.61 0.14
N ALA A 26 8.58 3.36 0.15
CA ALA A 26 7.35 2.97 0.84
C ALA A 26 6.76 1.69 0.21
N THR A 27 6.16 0.83 1.03
CA THR A 27 5.56 -0.44 0.59
C THR A 27 4.52 -0.27 -0.52
N THR A 28 3.76 0.83 -0.52
CA THR A 28 2.78 1.15 -1.57
C THR A 28 3.42 1.48 -2.92
N PHE A 29 4.62 2.06 -2.92
CA PHE A 29 5.36 2.30 -4.16
C PHE A 29 6.03 1.03 -4.65
N ALA A 30 6.66 0.27 -3.74
CA ALA A 30 7.29 -1.00 -4.07
C ALA A 30 6.29 -2.02 -4.66
N ILE A 31 5.07 -2.11 -4.10
CA ILE A 31 4.04 -3.01 -4.63
C ILE A 31 3.55 -2.57 -6.02
N GLU A 32 3.45 -1.26 -6.27
CA GLU A 32 3.10 -0.73 -7.59
C GLU A 32 4.16 -1.12 -8.62
N VAL A 33 5.45 -0.98 -8.28
CA VAL A 33 6.55 -1.42 -9.14
C VAL A 33 6.50 -2.92 -9.45
N ILE A 34 6.11 -3.76 -8.48
CA ILE A 34 5.94 -5.21 -8.72
C ILE A 34 4.77 -5.48 -9.68
N HIS A 35 3.65 -4.78 -9.51
CA HIS A 35 2.43 -5.04 -10.28
C HIS A 35 2.46 -4.46 -11.71
N THR A 36 3.00 -3.26 -11.89
CA THR A 36 2.95 -2.53 -13.17
C THR A 36 4.32 -2.39 -13.83
N GLY A 37 5.39 -2.56 -13.06
CA GLY A 37 6.75 -2.48 -13.57
C GLY A 37 7.12 -3.65 -14.48
N ARG A 38 8.09 -3.38 -15.36
CA ARG A 38 8.74 -4.41 -16.18
C ARG A 38 10.19 -4.54 -15.75
N ARG A 39 10.58 -5.74 -15.33
CA ARG A 39 11.95 -6.08 -14.96
C ARG A 39 12.86 -6.02 -16.19
N VAL A 40 13.83 -5.10 -16.20
CA VAL A 40 14.78 -4.90 -17.31
C VAL A 40 16.09 -5.67 -17.09
N LEU A 41 16.53 -5.79 -15.82
CA LEU A 41 17.78 -6.45 -15.44
C LEU A 41 17.60 -7.20 -14.12
N THR A 42 18.25 -8.35 -13.97
CA THR A 42 18.39 -9.05 -12.69
C THR A 42 19.74 -9.73 -12.63
N CYS A 43 20.58 -9.29 -11.68
CA CYS A 43 21.89 -9.89 -11.45
C CYS A 43 21.84 -10.96 -10.33
N ASP A 44 20.88 -10.84 -9.41
CA ASP A 44 20.65 -11.77 -8.31
C ASP A 44 19.15 -12.10 -8.24
N HIS A 45 18.79 -13.29 -8.71
CA HIS A 45 17.41 -13.78 -8.71
C HIS A 45 16.88 -14.01 -7.30
N TYR A 46 17.73 -14.50 -6.39
CA TYR A 46 17.31 -14.78 -5.02
C TYR A 46 16.98 -13.48 -4.28
N ALA A 47 17.79 -12.44 -4.46
CA ALA A 47 17.50 -11.12 -3.91
C ALA A 47 16.22 -10.51 -4.49
N ALA A 48 15.99 -10.67 -5.80
CA ALA A 48 14.78 -10.19 -6.46
C ALA A 48 13.51 -10.89 -5.93
N ASP A 49 13.53 -12.22 -5.85
CA ASP A 49 12.40 -13.01 -5.36
C ASP A 49 12.13 -12.72 -3.87
N THR A 50 13.20 -12.54 -3.08
CA THR A 50 13.08 -12.14 -1.67
C THR A 50 12.44 -10.75 -1.54
N PHE A 51 12.84 -9.79 -2.38
CA PHE A 51 12.23 -8.46 -2.40
C PHE A 51 10.73 -8.53 -2.72
N GLU A 52 10.33 -9.32 -3.72
CA GLU A 52 8.93 -9.48 -4.09
C GLU A 52 8.11 -10.10 -2.97
N MET A 53 8.59 -11.21 -2.41
CA MET A 53 7.95 -11.91 -1.29
C MET A 53 7.76 -11.00 -0.08
N LEU A 54 8.82 -10.28 0.33
CA LEU A 54 8.76 -9.39 1.50
C LEU A 54 7.81 -8.21 1.26
N THR A 55 7.84 -7.62 0.07
CA THR A 55 6.95 -6.51 -0.30
C THR A 55 5.48 -6.94 -0.28
N LEU A 56 5.16 -8.10 -0.86
CA LEU A 56 3.80 -8.65 -0.87
C LEU A 56 3.29 -8.91 0.56
N SER A 57 4.11 -9.51 1.41
CA SER A 57 3.77 -9.77 2.82
C SER A 57 3.56 -8.47 3.61
N ALA A 58 4.43 -7.48 3.42
CA ALA A 58 4.30 -6.17 4.06
C ALA A 58 3.01 -5.45 3.60
N TYR A 59 2.68 -5.52 2.31
CA TYR A 59 1.47 -4.92 1.76
C TYR A 59 0.19 -5.59 2.30
N GLN A 60 0.16 -6.92 2.39
CA GLN A 60 -0.94 -7.66 3.02
C GLN A 60 -1.16 -7.22 4.46
N ARG A 61 -0.09 -7.09 5.25
CA ARG A 61 -0.16 -6.62 6.63
C ARG A 61 -0.70 -5.19 6.73
N LEU A 62 -0.25 -4.29 5.86
CA LEU A 62 -0.72 -2.91 5.81
C LEU A 62 -2.23 -2.84 5.50
N ASN A 63 -2.70 -3.62 4.53
CA ASN A 63 -4.12 -3.67 4.19
C ASN A 63 -4.97 -4.25 5.32
N TYR A 64 -4.47 -5.28 6.01
CA TYR A 64 -5.14 -5.81 7.20
C TYR A 64 -5.29 -4.74 8.30
N GLN A 65 -4.26 -3.93 8.51
CA GLN A 65 -4.31 -2.83 9.48
C GLN A 65 -5.33 -1.75 9.07
N ARG A 66 -5.38 -1.38 7.79
CA ARG A 66 -6.37 -0.43 7.25
C ARG A 66 -7.80 -0.94 7.43
N ALA A 67 -8.06 -2.18 7.03
CA ALA A 67 -9.37 -2.83 7.20
C ALA A 67 -9.79 -2.90 8.68
N ARG A 68 -8.84 -3.18 9.58
CA ARG A 68 -9.11 -3.20 11.02
C ARG A 68 -9.49 -1.82 11.56
N GLN A 69 -8.83 -0.75 11.09
CA GLN A 69 -9.16 0.62 11.47
C GLN A 69 -10.55 1.03 10.98
N GLU A 70 -10.90 0.66 9.75
CA GLU A 70 -12.23 0.92 9.17
C GLU A 70 -13.33 0.19 9.95
N LEU A 71 -13.12 -1.09 10.31
CA LEU A 71 -14.08 -1.84 11.12
C LEU A 71 -14.27 -1.22 12.52
N ALA A 72 -13.18 -0.75 13.15
CA ALA A 72 -13.25 -0.07 14.44
C ALA A 72 -14.06 1.23 14.34
N ALA A 73 -13.81 2.05 13.31
CA ALA A 73 -14.55 3.29 13.06
C ALA A 73 -16.05 3.03 12.74
N ALA A 74 -16.36 1.95 12.04
CA ALA A 74 -17.74 1.55 11.76
C ALA A 74 -18.47 1.05 13.02
N GLY A 75 -17.77 0.34 13.92
CA GLY A 75 -18.32 -0.12 15.20
C GLY A 75 -18.73 1.03 16.13
N ASP A 76 -17.95 2.11 16.16
CA ASP A 76 -18.28 3.32 16.93
C ASP A 76 -19.51 4.06 16.37
N SER A 77 -19.78 3.90 15.07
CA SER A 77 -20.96 4.48 14.39
C SER A 77 -22.24 3.65 14.59
N PHE A 78 -22.12 2.40 15.05
CA PHE A 78 -23.25 1.51 15.35
C PHE A 78 -23.74 1.63 16.81
N ALA A 79 -23.11 2.47 17.63
CA ALA A 79 -23.62 2.85 18.96
C ALA A 79 -24.77 3.89 18.89
N GLY A 80 -25.51 3.93 17.77
CA GLY A 80 -26.75 4.68 17.61
C GLY A 80 -27.93 3.87 18.13
N ASP A 81 -28.41 4.25 19.31
CA ASP A 81 -29.70 3.91 19.94
C ASP A 81 -30.28 2.50 19.69
N PHE A 82 -29.67 1.49 20.30
CA PHE A 82 -30.31 0.18 20.53
C PHE A 82 -31.20 0.16 21.79
N THR A 83 -31.42 1.31 22.44
CA THR A 83 -32.07 1.38 23.76
C THR A 83 -33.59 1.45 23.70
N ARG A 84 -34.19 1.62 22.52
CA ARG A 84 -35.65 1.54 22.35
C ARG A 84 -36.02 0.70 21.13
N PRO A 85 -36.63 -0.48 21.33
CA PRO A 85 -37.23 -1.20 20.21
C PRO A 85 -38.41 -0.40 19.63
N ASN A 86 -38.35 -0.10 18.33
CA ASN A 86 -39.36 0.65 17.54
C ASN A 86 -40.70 -0.11 17.34
N TRP A 87 -41.02 -1.07 18.20
CA TRP A 87 -42.26 -1.85 18.18
C TRP A 87 -43.07 -1.69 19.47
N LEU A 88 -42.61 -0.85 20.41
CA LEU A 88 -43.40 -0.42 21.57
C LEU A 88 -44.38 0.66 21.11
N PRO A 89 -45.70 0.40 21.09
CA PRO A 89 -46.67 1.46 20.87
C PRO A 89 -46.59 2.46 22.03
N ASP A 90 -46.70 3.76 21.72
CA ASP A 90 -46.83 4.80 22.73
C ASP A 90 -48.03 4.47 23.63
N SER A 91 -47.75 4.08 24.88
CA SER A 91 -48.78 3.88 25.90
C SER A 91 -49.32 5.25 26.31
N SER A 92 -50.20 5.79 25.48
CA SER A 92 -51.04 6.94 25.77
C SER A 92 -52.50 6.54 25.55
N ALA A 93 -53.09 5.94 26.58
CA ALA A 93 -54.52 5.89 26.87
C ALA A 93 -54.72 5.56 28.35
#